data_AF-A0A3S0H8U6-F1
#
_entry.id   AF-A0A3S0H8U6-F1
#
_cell.length_a   1.000
_cell.length_b   1.000
_cell.length_c   1.000
_cell.angle_alpha   90.00
_cell.angle_beta   90.00
_cell.angle_gamma   90.00
#
_symmetry.space_group_name_H-M   'P 1'
#
loop_
_entity.id
_entity.type
_entity.pdbx_description
1 polymer ?
#
loop_
_entity_poly.entity_id
_entity_poly.type
_entity_poly.pdbx_seq_one_letter_code
_entity_poly.pdbx_strand_id
1 'polypeptide(L)'
;MPQAAPLVILECLVAGTSHRDNLAQHEPQLQLNQSLELRRESDSTFDDWAVQVHTLPEAGAVWLGYLPEGRNETVARLLDAGKRITARLTHKSWEDDWLYLNIEVLLHE
;
A
#
# COMPACT_ATOMS: atom_id res chain seq x y z
N MET A 1 -6.63 0.79 -28.91
CA MET A 1 -5.74 1.86 -28.39
C MET A 1 -4.82 1.23 -27.37
N PRO A 2 -3.53 1.58 -27.31
CA PRO A 2 -2.67 1.10 -26.22
C PRO A 2 -3.26 1.59 -24.90
N GLN A 3 -3.32 0.72 -23.90
CA GLN A 3 -3.77 1.09 -22.55
C GLN A 3 -2.82 2.15 -22.01
N ALA A 4 -3.36 3.28 -21.54
CA ALA A 4 -2.55 4.34 -20.96
C ALA A 4 -1.75 3.79 -19.78
N ALA A 5 -0.47 4.18 -19.69
CA ALA A 5 0.33 3.83 -18.53
C ALA A 5 -0.30 4.46 -17.27
N PRO A 6 -0.34 3.75 -16.13
CA PRO A 6 -0.92 4.30 -14.91
C PRO A 6 -0.11 5.51 -14.43
N LEU A 7 -0.80 6.49 -13.84
CA LEU A 7 -0.20 7.69 -13.27
C LEU A 7 0.26 7.41 -11.83
N VAL A 8 1.52 7.71 -11.51
CA VAL A 8 2.00 7.73 -10.13
C VAL A 8 1.45 8.97 -9.44
N ILE A 9 0.59 8.78 -8.43
CA ILE A 9 -0.07 9.89 -7.70
C ILE A 9 0.51 10.10 -6.31
N LEU A 10 1.26 9.13 -5.77
CA LEU A 10 1.90 9.19 -4.47
C LEU A 10 3.06 8.19 -4.42
N GLU A 11 4.21 8.62 -3.91
CA GLU A 11 5.31 7.74 -3.51
C GLU A 11 5.55 7.88 -2.01
N CYS A 12 5.53 6.78 -1.26
CA CYS A 12 5.62 6.83 0.20
C CYS A 12 6.09 5.51 0.83
N LEU A 13 6.62 5.63 2.06
CA LEU A 13 6.79 4.52 2.98
C LEU A 13 5.43 3.92 3.36
N VAL A 14 5.35 2.60 3.53
CA VAL A 14 4.26 1.93 4.25
C VAL A 14 4.43 2.14 5.76
N ALA A 15 3.48 2.82 6.38
CA ALA A 15 3.48 3.10 7.81
C ALA A 15 3.02 1.88 8.64
N GLY A 16 3.50 1.80 9.87
CA GLY A 16 3.06 0.81 10.86
C GLY A 16 3.57 -0.62 10.62
N THR A 17 4.59 -0.81 9.78
CA THR A 17 5.24 -2.11 9.55
C THR A 17 5.91 -2.67 10.81
N SER A 18 6.37 -1.82 11.72
CA SER A 18 6.93 -2.21 13.02
C SER A 18 5.92 -2.90 13.95
N HIS A 19 4.62 -2.72 13.73
CA HIS A 19 3.56 -3.38 14.52
C HIS A 19 3.09 -4.70 13.88
N ARG A 20 3.87 -5.27 12.96
CA ARG A 20 3.49 -6.44 12.15
C ARG A 20 4.50 -7.57 12.30
N ASP A 21 4.28 -8.41 13.30
CA ASP A 21 5.15 -9.56 13.62
C ASP A 21 5.27 -10.56 12.44
N ASN A 22 4.25 -10.63 11.59
CA ASN A 22 4.23 -11.55 10.46
C ASN A 22 5.05 -11.05 9.24
N LEU A 23 5.59 -9.83 9.23
CA LEU A 23 6.33 -9.36 8.05
C LEU A 23 7.67 -10.09 7.86
N ALA A 24 8.32 -10.53 8.94
CA ALA A 24 9.56 -11.32 8.86
C ALA A 24 9.42 -12.60 8.01
N GLN A 25 8.28 -13.29 8.13
CA GLN A 25 8.01 -14.52 7.37
C GLN A 25 7.54 -14.25 5.93
N HIS A 26 6.97 -13.07 5.66
CA HIS A 26 6.41 -12.73 4.34
C HIS A 26 7.37 -11.93 3.46
N GLU A 27 8.30 -11.18 4.04
CA GLU A 27 9.28 -10.35 3.32
C GLU A 27 10.02 -11.11 2.20
N PRO A 28 10.49 -12.37 2.40
CA PRO A 28 11.18 -13.11 1.35
C PRO A 28 10.33 -13.35 0.10
N GLN A 29 9.00 -13.32 0.22
CA GLN A 29 8.06 -13.52 -0.87
C GLN A 29 7.68 -12.21 -1.58
N LEU A 30 7.95 -11.06 -0.95
CA LEU A 30 7.71 -9.76 -1.56
C LEU A 30 8.71 -9.51 -2.68
N GLN A 31 8.21 -9.15 -3.87
CA GLN A 31 9.02 -8.82 -5.03
C GLN A 31 8.91 -7.34 -5.37
N LEU A 32 10.03 -6.73 -5.77
CA LEU A 32 9.99 -5.39 -6.33
C LEU A 32 9.13 -5.39 -7.59
N ASN A 33 8.42 -4.28 -7.80
CA ASN A 33 7.45 -4.06 -8.85
C ASN A 33 6.18 -4.92 -8.77
N GLN A 34 6.00 -5.76 -7.75
CA GLN A 34 4.74 -6.47 -7.56
C GLN A 34 3.60 -5.49 -7.27
N SER A 35 2.41 -5.82 -7.76
CA SER A 35 1.20 -5.06 -7.45
C SER A 35 0.75 -5.32 -6.01
N LEU A 36 0.20 -4.29 -5.40
CA LEU A 36 -0.35 -4.26 -4.05
C LEU A 36 -1.78 -3.72 -4.11
N GLU A 37 -2.61 -4.18 -3.20
CA GLU A 37 -3.99 -3.73 -3.03
C GLU A 37 -4.05 -2.63 -1.97
N LEU A 38 -4.87 -1.61 -2.24
CA LEU A 38 -5.19 -0.56 -1.28
C LEU A 38 -6.63 -0.75 -0.82
N ARG A 39 -6.82 -0.90 0.49
CA ARG A 39 -8.15 -1.10 1.08
C ARG A 39 -8.50 0.08 1.96
N ARG A 40 -9.65 0.69 1.68
CA ARG A 40 -10.21 1.75 2.51
C ARG A 40 -10.72 1.16 3.84
N GLU A 41 -10.38 1.80 4.95
CA GLU A 41 -10.92 1.51 6.28
C GLU A 41 -11.71 2.73 6.80
N SER A 42 -12.97 2.85 6.36
CA SER A 42 -13.80 4.04 6.60
C SER A 42 -14.40 4.15 8.00
N ASP A 43 -14.30 3.09 8.79
CA ASP A 43 -14.77 2.98 10.18
C ASP A 43 -13.62 3.01 11.20
N SER A 44 -12.42 3.41 10.77
CA SER A 44 -11.27 3.61 11.67
C SER A 44 -11.60 4.64 12.76
N THR A 45 -11.32 4.29 14.01
CA THR A 45 -11.48 5.19 15.16
C THR A 45 -10.30 6.15 15.37
N PHE A 46 -9.23 6.00 14.58
CA PHE A 46 -7.97 6.72 14.76
C PHE A 46 -7.67 7.69 13.62
N ASP A 47 -8.06 7.33 12.40
CA ASP A 47 -7.75 8.08 11.18
C ASP A 47 -8.90 7.94 10.19
N ASP A 48 -9.64 9.03 9.99
CA ASP A 48 -10.80 9.10 9.09
C ASP A 48 -10.44 8.73 7.66
N TRP A 49 -9.17 8.82 7.25
CA TRP A 49 -8.68 8.55 5.89
C TRP A 49 -7.83 7.29 5.80
N ALA A 50 -7.91 6.40 6.78
CA ALA A 50 -7.13 5.16 6.82
C ALA A 50 -7.25 4.35 5.51
N VAL A 51 -6.08 4.01 4.94
CA VAL A 51 -5.93 3.14 3.77
C VAL A 51 -4.88 2.09 4.08
N GLN A 52 -5.30 0.83 4.14
CA GLN A 52 -4.44 -0.31 4.35
C GLN A 52 -3.74 -0.72 3.05
N VAL A 53 -2.50 -1.19 3.18
CA VAL A 53 -1.70 -1.73 2.07
C VAL A 53 -1.60 -3.24 2.25
N HIS A 54 -2.04 -4.00 1.25
CA HIS A 54 -2.04 -5.46 1.26
C HIS A 54 -1.31 -6.05 0.05
N THR A 55 -0.75 -7.26 0.19
CA THR A 55 -0.46 -8.08 -0.99
C THR A 55 -1.75 -8.50 -1.67
N LEU A 56 -1.68 -8.88 -2.94
CA LEU A 56 -2.87 -9.37 -3.66
C LEU A 56 -3.40 -10.68 -3.04
N PRO A 57 -4.68 -11.03 -3.25
CA PRO A 57 -5.29 -12.26 -2.73
C PRO A 57 -4.52 -13.54 -3.10
N GLU A 58 -4.01 -13.64 -4.32
CA GLU A 58 -3.18 -14.76 -4.80
C GLU A 58 -1.83 -14.88 -4.07
N ALA A 59 -1.37 -13.78 -3.45
CA ALA A 59 -0.18 -13.71 -2.61
C ALA A 59 -0.54 -13.71 -1.11
N GLY A 60 -1.73 -14.20 -0.75
CA GLY A 60 -2.17 -14.41 0.62
C GLY A 60 -2.85 -13.23 1.31
N ALA A 61 -3.09 -12.11 0.62
CA ALA A 61 -3.72 -10.91 1.19
C ALA A 61 -3.05 -10.44 2.50
N VAL A 62 -1.71 -10.47 2.53
CA VAL A 62 -0.91 -10.10 3.69
C VAL A 62 -1.01 -8.61 3.91
N TRP A 63 -1.45 -8.23 5.10
CA TRP A 63 -1.50 -6.84 5.52
C TRP A 63 -0.11 -6.30 5.85
N LEU A 64 0.38 -5.39 5.02
CA LEU A 64 1.72 -4.80 5.14
C LEU A 64 1.74 -3.60 6.09
N GLY A 65 0.67 -2.84 6.14
CA GLY A 65 0.56 -1.63 6.96
C GLY A 65 -0.43 -0.65 6.37
N TYR A 66 -0.12 0.64 6.48
CA TYR A 66 -0.98 1.73 6.03
C TYR A 66 -0.25 2.72 5.12
N LEU A 67 -1.01 3.50 4.35
CA LEU A 67 -0.49 4.78 3.85
C LEU A 67 -0.26 5.73 5.04
N PRO A 68 0.77 6.60 5.00
CA PRO A 68 1.01 7.57 6.07
C PRO A 68 -0.18 8.53 6.23
N GLU A 69 -0.62 8.75 7.47
CA GLU A 69 -1.77 9.59 7.84
C GLU A 69 -1.76 10.96 7.14
N GLY A 70 -0.62 11.67 7.16
CA GLY A 70 -0.51 12.99 6.53
C GLY A 70 -0.55 12.99 4.99
N ARG A 71 -0.70 11.84 4.33
CA ARG A 71 -0.61 11.69 2.86
C ARG A 71 -1.70 10.80 2.26
N ASN A 72 -2.60 10.23 3.08
CA ASN A 72 -3.56 9.22 2.63
C ASN A 72 -4.90 9.79 2.12
N GLU A 73 -5.28 11.01 2.53
CA GLU A 73 -6.60 11.60 2.25
C GLU A 73 -6.97 11.56 0.76
N THR A 74 -6.09 12.02 -0.13
CA THR A 74 -6.36 12.03 -1.57
C THR A 74 -6.62 10.62 -2.10
N VAL A 75 -5.84 9.63 -1.64
CA VAL A 75 -6.01 8.24 -2.07
C VAL A 75 -7.31 7.66 -1.52
N ALA A 76 -7.62 7.93 -0.26
CA ALA A 76 -8.87 7.51 0.37
C ALA A 76 -10.10 8.05 -0.39
N ARG A 77 -10.11 9.35 -0.71
CA ARG A 77 -11.19 9.98 -1.50
C ARG A 77 -11.35 9.38 -2.88
N LEU A 78 -10.25 9.04 -3.55
CA LEU A 78 -10.30 8.39 -4.86
C LEU A 78 -10.85 6.96 -4.76
N LEU A 79 -10.50 6.20 -3.71
CA LEU A 79 -11.09 4.89 -3.43
C LEU A 79 -12.59 5.01 -3.14
N ASP A 80 -13.00 5.97 -2.31
CA ASP A 80 -14.40 6.26 -1.99
C ASP A 80 -15.21 6.65 -3.24
N ALA A 81 -14.56 7.30 -4.21
CA ALA A 81 -15.14 7.65 -5.51
C ALA A 81 -15.16 6.48 -6.53
N GLY A 82 -14.71 5.29 -6.13
CA GLY A 82 -14.67 4.09 -6.98
C GLY A 82 -13.61 4.15 -8.09
N LYS A 83 -12.55 4.96 -7.93
CA LYS A 83 -11.45 5.01 -8.90
C LYS A 83 -10.62 3.73 -8.84
N ARG A 84 -10.08 3.34 -9.99
CA ARG A 84 -9.18 2.18 -10.09
C ARG A 84 -7.79 2.62 -9.64
N ILE A 85 -7.44 2.23 -8.42
CA ILE A 85 -6.14 2.54 -7.82
C ILE A 85 -5.50 1.25 -7.35
N THR A 86 -4.19 1.12 -7.59
CA THR A 86 -3.36 0.07 -7.00
C THR A 86 -2.14 0.70 -6.37
N ALA A 87 -1.32 -0.11 -5.70
CA ALA A 87 0.04 0.28 -5.36
C ALA A 87 1.05 -0.70 -5.96
N ARG A 88 2.32 -0.34 -5.93
CA ARG A 88 3.43 -1.17 -6.37
C ARG A 88 4.60 -1.02 -5.42
N LEU A 89 5.20 -2.15 -5.03
CA LEU A 89 6.39 -2.14 -4.18
C LEU A 89 7.62 -1.67 -4.97
N THR A 90 8.27 -0.59 -4.54
CA THR A 90 9.46 -0.04 -5.21
C THR A 90 10.75 -0.28 -4.43
N HIS A 91 10.66 -0.43 -3.10
CA HIS A 91 11.81 -0.73 -2.26
C HIS A 91 11.42 -1.58 -1.06
N LYS A 92 12.34 -2.45 -0.63
CA LYS A 92 12.25 -3.16 0.64
C LYS A 92 13.64 -3.29 1.28
N SER A 93 13.76 -3.01 2.58
CA SER A 93 14.95 -3.25 3.40
C SER A 93 14.54 -3.52 4.85
N TRP A 94 15.35 -4.27 5.58
CA TRP A 94 15.21 -4.35 7.02
C TRP A 94 16.02 -3.22 7.66
N GLU A 95 15.38 -2.47 8.55
CA GLU A 95 16.00 -1.43 9.37
C GLU A 95 15.84 -1.87 10.83
N ASP A 96 16.92 -2.35 11.44
CA ASP A 96 16.94 -2.96 12.77
C ASP A 96 15.85 -4.04 12.96
N ASP A 97 14.74 -3.70 13.61
CA ASP A 97 13.63 -4.57 13.99
C ASP A 97 12.38 -4.40 13.14
N TRP A 98 12.39 -3.52 12.12
CA TRP A 98 11.22 -3.26 11.29
C TRP A 98 11.52 -3.30 9.79
N LEU A 99 10.48 -3.64 9.02
CA LEU A 99 10.56 -3.74 7.57
C LEU A 99 10.25 -2.39 6.94
N TYR A 100 11.25 -1.77 6.33
CA TYR A 100 11.09 -0.59 5.49
C TYR A 100 10.54 -1.00 4.13
N LEU A 101 9.39 -0.46 3.75
CA LEU A 101 8.77 -0.67 2.44
C LEU A 101 8.45 0.68 1.80
N ASN A 102 8.94 0.93 0.59
CA ASN A 102 8.52 2.08 -0.21
C ASN A 102 7.58 1.60 -1.33
N ILE A 103 6.52 2.35 -1.58
CA ILE A 103 5.54 2.04 -2.61
C ILE A 103 5.21 3.25 -3.46
N GLU A 104 4.74 2.99 -4.67
CA GLU A 104 4.06 3.97 -5.52
C GLU A 104 2.57 3.62 -5.58
N VAL A 105 1.71 4.62 -5.42
CA VAL A 105 0.27 4.52 -5.67
C VAL A 105 0.00 4.94 -7.11
N LEU A 106 -0.77 4.10 -7.81
CA LEU A 106 -0.99 4.13 -9.24
C LEU A 106 -2.48 4.33 -9.53
N LEU A 107 -2.82 5.42 -10.23
CA LEU A 107 -4.16 5.65 -10.76
C LEU A 107 -4.26 5.12 -12.20
N HIS A 108 -5.30 4.35 -12.48
CA HIS A 108 -5.57 3.77 -13.78
C HIS A 108 -6.74 4.51 -14.46
N GLU A 109 -6.53 4.96 -15.70
CA GLU A 109 -7.55 5.60 -16.56
C GLU A 109 -8.39 4.58 -17.35
#